data_AF-A0AAV5WTB4-F1
#
_entry.id   AF-A0AAV5WTB4-F1
#
_cell.length_a   1.000
_cell.length_b   1.000
_cell.length_c   1.000
_cell.angle_alpha   90.00
_cell.angle_beta   90.00
_cell.angle_gamma   90.00
#
_symmetry.space_group_name_H-M   'P 1'
#
loop_
_entity.id
_entity.type
_entity.pdbx_description
1 polymer ?
#
loop_
_entity_poly.entity_id
_entity_poly.type
_entity_poly.pdbx_seq_one_letter_code
_entity_poly.pdbx_strand_id
1 'polypeptide(L)'
;QETHLENILKTALNPIGSLALCERVEAKSEVLGAVFRLLSPSAIVLTLSPYGYRLIECFLNAKKEDFNARLGEIIGESWSTLGQMMQSLRGRHVCQTLLNRGVKTLAHSAIKLTPIDWWFCNVDSMPILVKAIEISDLAEANAFLADDSMIDNLAESADGLYCVLKVMERTMDQDECKTKFELMILRISKSISGVTSLKEVIIYGDILTGEIVNIICSLHESYENGITYSLIIFLIRTGSGPMRELIFNCLCSPDSFPLICSLRSCSRYKALTGECEKIFTEIQRNKLHACLDAHPEENVNEEQPMEESVGNQNLKRKSNLPTTSDATAKKPRADVDSSRPSTSIGTVLPPTVSTVPPSPTPTVTTPTEPMVSLSPVVATLPPSPTPTVTPPTEPTVSPVVATVTPTPTVLPPTESTVSPVVATVSPTATALPSTESAVSPVVATV
;
A
#
# COMPACT_ATOMS: atom_id res chain seq x y z
N GLN A 1 26.82 15.86 -32.56
CA GLN A 1 25.50 15.43 -32.03
C GLN A 1 25.39 15.74 -30.55
N GLU A 2 26.42 15.47 -29.76
CA GLU A 2 26.48 15.76 -28.32
C GLU A 2 26.20 17.23 -27.96
N THR A 3 26.79 18.18 -28.68
CA THR A 3 26.52 19.62 -28.52
C THR A 3 25.06 20.01 -28.78
N HIS A 4 24.38 19.32 -29.70
CA HIS A 4 22.97 19.57 -29.98
C HIS A 4 22.07 19.04 -28.86
N LEU A 5 22.39 17.86 -28.32
CA LEU A 5 21.66 17.28 -27.19
C LEU A 5 21.76 18.18 -25.96
N GLU A 6 22.97 18.64 -25.65
CA GLU A 6 23.20 19.54 -24.52
C GLU A 6 22.41 20.86 -24.66
N ASN A 7 22.34 21.41 -25.87
CA ASN A 7 21.57 22.63 -26.14
C ASN A 7 20.05 22.42 -25.98
N ILE A 8 19.51 21.28 -26.45
CA ILE A 8 18.09 20.95 -26.23
C ILE A 8 17.83 20.75 -24.73
N LEU A 9 18.69 20.03 -24.02
CA LEU A 9 18.54 19.80 -22.59
C LEU A 9 18.58 21.13 -21.81
N LYS A 10 19.54 22.02 -22.10
CA LYS A 10 19.60 23.36 -21.51
C LYS A 10 18.32 24.16 -21.78
N THR A 11 17.75 24.02 -22.98
CA THR A 11 16.48 24.66 -23.35
C THR A 11 15.32 24.07 -22.54
N ALA A 12 15.24 22.74 -22.39
CA ALA A 12 14.22 22.04 -21.61
C ALA A 12 14.30 22.33 -20.11
N LEU A 13 15.48 22.68 -19.60
CA LEU A 13 15.70 23.06 -18.21
C LEU A 13 15.53 24.56 -17.95
N ASN A 14 15.24 25.36 -18.98
CA ASN A 14 14.98 26.80 -18.87
C ASN A 14 13.45 27.06 -18.77
N PRO A 15 12.98 28.03 -17.97
CA PRO A 15 11.55 28.33 -17.85
C PRO A 15 10.86 28.64 -19.19
N ILE A 16 11.47 29.49 -20.02
CA ILE A 16 10.92 29.90 -21.31
C ILE A 16 11.14 28.79 -22.34
N GLY A 17 12.33 28.19 -22.34
CA GLY A 17 12.68 27.12 -23.27
C GLY A 17 11.80 25.87 -23.09
N SER A 18 11.51 25.48 -21.84
CA SER A 18 10.62 24.36 -21.53
C SER A 18 9.21 24.62 -22.05
N LEU A 19 8.66 25.82 -21.86
CA LEU A 19 7.34 26.19 -22.35
C LEU A 19 7.27 26.14 -23.87
N ALA A 20 8.24 26.76 -24.55
CA ALA A 20 8.31 26.76 -26.01
C ALA A 20 8.47 25.34 -26.59
N LEU A 21 9.21 24.47 -25.91
CA LEU A 21 9.33 23.05 -26.28
C LEU A 21 8.00 22.31 -26.09
N CYS A 22 7.30 22.52 -24.96
CA CYS A 22 6.00 21.90 -24.71
C CYS A 22 4.97 22.31 -25.78
N GLU A 23 4.82 23.61 -26.06
CA GLU A 23 3.91 24.11 -27.10
C GLU A 23 4.21 23.50 -28.47
N ARG A 24 5.50 23.39 -28.82
CA ARG A 24 5.92 22.80 -30.11
C ARG A 24 5.64 21.30 -30.18
N VAL A 25 5.83 20.60 -29.09
CA VAL A 25 5.57 19.15 -28.96
C VAL A 25 4.07 18.86 -29.01
N GLU A 26 3.25 19.68 -28.35
CA GLU A 26 1.79 19.58 -28.38
C GLU A 26 1.21 19.91 -29.76
N ALA A 27 1.77 20.91 -30.46
CA ALA A 27 1.34 21.27 -31.80
C ALA A 27 1.71 20.21 -32.87
N LYS A 28 2.73 19.38 -32.64
CA LYS A 28 3.26 18.43 -33.64
C LYS A 28 3.62 17.08 -33.04
N SER A 29 2.68 16.13 -33.12
CA SER A 29 2.83 14.76 -32.60
C SER A 29 4.00 13.96 -33.20
N GLU A 30 4.47 14.33 -34.40
CA GLU A 30 5.66 13.76 -35.05
C GLU A 30 6.97 14.23 -34.38
N VAL A 31 7.02 15.50 -33.97
CA VAL A 31 8.20 16.09 -33.30
C VAL A 31 8.38 15.50 -31.91
N LEU A 32 7.27 15.23 -31.23
CA LEU A 32 7.23 14.60 -29.91
C LEU A 32 8.10 13.34 -29.82
N GLY A 33 8.01 12.43 -30.81
CA GLY A 33 8.79 11.18 -30.80
C GLY A 33 10.29 11.39 -31.04
N ALA A 34 10.68 12.42 -31.80
CA ALA A 34 12.08 12.78 -31.98
C ALA A 34 12.65 13.44 -30.72
N VAL A 35 11.91 14.37 -30.12
CA VAL A 35 12.29 15.06 -28.88
C VAL A 35 12.39 14.06 -27.72
N PHE A 36 11.43 13.14 -27.59
CA PHE A 36 11.47 12.09 -26.57
C PHE A 36 12.71 11.21 -26.72
N ARG A 37 13.02 10.71 -27.93
CA ARG A 37 14.21 9.87 -28.15
C ARG A 37 15.50 10.59 -27.76
N LEU A 38 15.61 11.88 -28.07
CA LEU A 38 16.77 12.69 -27.71
C LEU A 38 16.89 12.91 -26.21
N LEU A 39 15.78 13.21 -25.53
CA LEU A 39 15.77 13.64 -24.12
C LEU A 39 15.55 12.51 -23.11
N SER A 40 15.09 11.33 -23.54
CA SER A 40 14.84 10.20 -22.65
C SER A 40 16.05 9.81 -21.79
N PRO A 41 17.32 9.83 -22.26
CA PRO A 41 18.47 9.55 -21.38
C PRO A 41 18.62 10.54 -20.21
N SER A 42 18.01 11.72 -20.30
CA SER A 42 18.01 12.76 -19.26
C SER A 42 16.67 12.84 -18.52
N ALA A 43 15.80 11.83 -18.64
CA ALA A 43 14.45 11.85 -18.06
C ALA A 43 14.46 12.14 -16.55
N ILE A 44 15.43 11.59 -15.81
CA ILE A 44 15.54 11.78 -14.36
C ILE A 44 15.84 13.25 -14.03
N VAL A 45 16.83 13.83 -14.70
CA VAL A 45 17.19 15.26 -14.54
C VAL A 45 16.01 16.15 -14.90
N LEU A 46 15.28 15.81 -15.96
CA LEU A 46 14.08 16.53 -16.38
C LEU A 46 12.96 16.43 -15.34
N THR A 47 12.66 15.23 -14.81
CA THR A 47 11.62 15.04 -13.79
C THR A 47 11.92 15.80 -12.50
N LEU A 48 13.17 15.81 -12.06
CA LEU A 48 13.57 16.51 -10.83
C LEU A 48 13.57 18.03 -11.02
N SER A 49 13.79 18.51 -12.25
CA SER A 49 13.76 19.94 -12.59
C SER A 49 12.33 20.51 -12.58
N PRO A 50 12.10 21.70 -11.99
CA PRO A 50 10.78 22.37 -12.02
C PRO A 50 10.30 22.71 -13.43
N TYR A 51 11.24 22.96 -14.35
CA TYR A 51 10.92 23.33 -15.73
C TYR A 51 10.92 22.10 -16.64
N GLY A 52 11.87 21.18 -16.43
CA GLY A 52 11.95 19.95 -17.21
C GLY A 52 10.75 19.02 -17.00
N TYR A 53 10.15 19.04 -15.81
CA TYR A 53 9.04 18.17 -15.45
C TYR A 53 7.81 18.38 -16.34
N ARG A 54 7.53 19.61 -16.80
CA ARG A 54 6.44 19.90 -17.74
C ARG A 54 6.58 19.12 -19.05
N LEU A 55 7.81 18.97 -19.53
CA LEU A 55 8.07 18.22 -20.74
C LEU A 55 7.86 16.70 -20.52
N ILE A 56 8.19 16.19 -19.33
CA ILE A 56 7.85 14.82 -18.92
C ILE A 56 6.33 14.66 -18.84
N GLU A 57 5.58 15.63 -18.32
CA GLU A 57 4.12 15.62 -18.34
C GLU A 57 3.56 15.59 -19.76
N CYS A 58 4.12 16.34 -20.71
CA CYS A 58 3.73 16.24 -22.12
C CYS A 58 3.95 14.82 -22.67
N PHE A 59 5.09 14.18 -22.33
CA PHE A 59 5.37 12.81 -22.75
C PHE A 59 4.38 11.81 -22.15
N LEU A 60 4.05 11.97 -20.86
CA LEU A 60 3.02 11.17 -20.22
C LEU A 60 1.66 11.46 -20.86
N ASN A 61 1.24 12.69 -21.03
CA ASN A 61 -0.09 13.04 -21.56
C ASN A 61 -0.35 12.54 -22.98
N ALA A 62 0.71 12.31 -23.77
CA ALA A 62 0.60 11.68 -25.09
C ALA A 62 0.09 10.23 -25.06
N LYS A 63 0.10 9.57 -23.90
CA LYS A 63 -0.38 8.17 -23.69
C LYS A 63 0.21 7.15 -24.68
N LYS A 64 1.42 7.39 -25.20
CA LYS A 64 2.13 6.45 -26.07
C LYS A 64 2.79 5.37 -25.22
N GLU A 65 2.46 4.11 -25.47
CA GLU A 65 2.98 2.96 -24.71
C GLU A 65 4.51 2.90 -24.75
N ASP A 66 5.11 3.09 -25.93
CA ASP A 66 6.58 3.11 -26.11
C ASP A 66 7.27 4.13 -25.20
N PHE A 67 6.64 5.28 -24.96
CA PHE A 67 7.23 6.31 -24.09
C PHE A 67 7.17 5.89 -22.63
N ASN A 68 6.03 5.34 -22.21
CA ASN A 68 5.84 4.88 -20.85
C ASN A 68 6.80 3.71 -20.54
N ALA A 69 6.92 2.75 -21.45
CA ALA A 69 7.82 1.62 -21.33
C ALA A 69 9.27 2.08 -21.20
N ARG A 70 9.72 2.97 -22.11
CA ARG A 70 11.09 3.49 -22.10
C ARG A 70 11.38 4.33 -20.86
N LEU A 71 10.44 5.16 -20.40
CA LEU A 71 10.60 5.90 -19.14
C LEU A 71 10.69 4.94 -17.95
N GLY A 72 9.85 3.90 -17.91
CA GLY A 72 9.91 2.86 -16.89
C GLY A 72 11.25 2.14 -16.84
N GLU A 73 11.83 1.81 -18.00
CA GLU A 73 13.16 1.21 -18.10
C GLU A 73 14.26 2.14 -17.56
N ILE A 74 14.25 3.42 -17.95
CA ILE A 74 15.26 4.39 -17.49
C ILE A 74 15.16 4.63 -15.99
N ILE A 75 13.94 4.74 -15.46
CA ILE A 75 13.71 4.96 -14.03
C ILE A 75 14.08 3.70 -13.23
N GLY A 76 13.74 2.52 -13.76
CA GLY A 76 13.97 1.22 -13.13
C GLY A 76 15.37 0.63 -13.33
N GLU A 77 16.28 1.31 -14.05
CA GLU A 77 17.61 0.78 -14.37
C GLU A 77 18.45 0.47 -13.13
N SER A 78 18.32 1.30 -12.08
CA SER A 78 19.05 1.11 -10.83
C SER A 78 18.32 1.72 -9.64
N TRP A 79 18.66 1.24 -8.44
CA TRP A 79 18.14 1.80 -7.19
C TRP A 79 18.50 3.29 -7.03
N SER A 80 19.71 3.71 -7.42
CA SER A 80 20.12 5.11 -7.27
C SER A 80 19.22 6.06 -8.08
N THR A 81 18.78 5.62 -9.26
CA THR A 81 17.84 6.36 -10.10
C THR A 81 16.42 6.33 -9.52
N LEU A 82 15.91 5.13 -9.24
CA LEU A 82 14.55 4.96 -8.72
C LEU A 82 14.36 5.65 -7.36
N GLY A 83 15.33 5.51 -6.46
CA GLY A 83 15.33 6.15 -5.14
C GLY A 83 15.31 7.67 -5.23
N GLN A 84 16.10 8.28 -6.12
CA GLN A 84 16.04 9.73 -6.38
C GLN A 84 14.65 10.18 -6.85
N MET A 85 14.03 9.39 -7.73
CA MET A 85 12.69 9.68 -8.22
C MET A 85 11.66 9.62 -7.08
N MET A 86 11.66 8.55 -6.29
CA MET A 86 10.68 8.37 -5.21
C MET A 86 10.86 9.33 -4.02
N GLN A 87 12.06 9.85 -3.79
CA GLN A 87 12.28 10.90 -2.78
C GLN A 87 11.64 12.24 -3.17
N SER A 88 11.47 12.51 -4.46
CA SER A 88 10.87 13.75 -4.96
C SER A 88 9.36 13.62 -5.20
N LEU A 89 8.59 14.68 -4.90
CA LEU A 89 7.15 14.70 -5.18
C LEU A 89 6.82 14.45 -6.66
N ARG A 90 7.59 15.08 -7.57
CA ARG A 90 7.43 14.94 -9.02
C ARG A 90 7.77 13.53 -9.50
N GLY A 91 8.87 12.97 -8.99
CA GLY A 91 9.27 11.62 -9.35
C GLY A 91 8.26 10.57 -8.86
N ARG A 92 7.70 10.72 -7.65
CA ARG A 92 6.57 9.90 -7.19
C ARG A 92 5.37 9.99 -8.13
N HIS A 93 5.01 11.20 -8.56
CA HIS A 93 3.93 11.39 -9.52
C HIS A 93 4.19 10.68 -10.86
N VAL A 94 5.41 10.78 -11.40
CA VAL A 94 5.80 10.06 -12.63
C VAL A 94 5.72 8.55 -12.42
N CYS A 95 6.29 8.02 -11.34
CA CYS A 95 6.25 6.58 -11.04
C CYS A 95 4.81 6.09 -10.91
N GLN A 96 3.97 6.78 -10.13
CA GLN A 96 2.57 6.43 -9.97
C GLN A 96 1.82 6.46 -11.31
N THR A 97 2.08 7.46 -12.14
CA THR A 97 1.43 7.58 -13.46
C THR A 97 1.83 6.43 -14.38
N LEU A 98 3.11 6.03 -14.39
CA LEU A 98 3.59 4.89 -15.18
C LEU A 98 3.01 3.57 -14.68
N LEU A 99 2.94 3.35 -13.36
CA LEU A 99 2.33 2.16 -12.78
C LEU A 99 0.82 2.09 -13.03
N ASN A 100 0.10 3.21 -12.94
CA ASN A 100 -1.31 3.30 -13.29
C ASN A 100 -1.58 2.99 -14.77
N ARG A 101 -0.54 3.06 -15.62
CA ARG A 101 -0.59 2.69 -17.03
C ARG A 101 -0.09 1.27 -17.31
N GLY A 102 0.18 0.49 -16.27
CA GLY A 102 0.59 -0.90 -16.41
C GLY A 102 2.03 -1.11 -16.87
N VAL A 103 2.94 -0.16 -16.62
CA VAL A 103 4.37 -0.32 -16.97
C VAL A 103 5.03 -1.34 -16.05
N LYS A 104 5.00 -2.62 -16.46
CA LYS A 104 5.48 -3.77 -15.68
C LYS A 104 6.97 -3.72 -15.35
N THR A 105 7.81 -3.20 -16.27
CA THR A 105 9.26 -3.08 -16.04
C THR A 105 9.58 -2.20 -14.84
N LEU A 106 8.81 -1.13 -14.64
CA LEU A 106 8.94 -0.26 -13.48
C LEU A 106 8.46 -0.95 -12.20
N ALA A 107 7.36 -1.70 -12.25
CA ALA A 107 6.88 -2.46 -11.09
C ALA A 107 7.89 -3.51 -10.63
N HIS A 108 8.44 -4.29 -11.56
CA HIS A 108 9.52 -5.25 -11.30
C HIS A 108 10.70 -4.57 -10.61
N SER A 109 11.14 -3.43 -11.16
CA SER A 109 12.25 -2.67 -10.60
C SER A 109 11.93 -2.10 -9.21
N ALA A 110 10.71 -1.63 -8.98
CA ALA A 110 10.28 -1.11 -7.69
C ALA A 110 10.28 -2.19 -6.60
N ILE A 111 9.78 -3.39 -6.91
CA ILE A 111 9.76 -4.52 -5.98
C ILE A 111 11.17 -5.04 -5.71
N LYS A 112 11.97 -5.23 -6.77
CA LYS A 112 13.26 -5.92 -6.69
C LYS A 112 14.42 -5.04 -6.23
N LEU A 113 14.45 -3.77 -6.60
CA LEU A 113 15.60 -2.90 -6.36
C LEU A 113 15.47 -2.06 -5.09
N THR A 114 14.25 -1.86 -4.58
CA THR A 114 14.02 -1.01 -3.41
C THR A 114 14.34 -1.78 -2.12
N PRO A 115 15.26 -1.27 -1.28
CA PRO A 115 15.47 -1.84 0.04
C PRO A 115 14.18 -1.86 0.85
N ILE A 116 13.91 -2.98 1.51
CA ILE A 116 12.64 -3.19 2.24
C ILE A 116 12.43 -2.12 3.33
N ASP A 117 13.51 -1.82 4.05
CA ASP A 117 13.55 -0.79 5.10
C ASP A 117 13.23 0.62 4.57
N TRP A 118 13.55 0.90 3.31
CA TRP A 118 13.31 2.20 2.70
C TRP A 118 11.81 2.52 2.60
N TRP A 119 10.97 1.52 2.31
CA TRP A 119 9.53 1.71 2.21
C TRP A 119 8.95 2.25 3.52
N PHE A 120 9.35 1.68 4.66
CA PHE A 120 8.85 2.10 5.98
C PHE A 120 9.23 3.53 6.35
N CYS A 121 10.38 4.01 5.87
CA CYS A 121 10.80 5.40 6.09
C CYS A 121 10.11 6.41 5.14
N ASN A 122 9.37 5.95 4.12
CA ASN A 122 8.83 6.79 3.06
C ASN A 122 7.37 6.46 2.75
N VAL A 123 6.50 6.65 3.75
CA VAL A 123 5.05 6.35 3.68
C VAL A 123 4.38 6.98 2.46
N ASP A 124 4.77 8.19 2.05
CA ASP A 124 4.27 8.85 0.82
C ASP A 124 4.48 8.05 -0.48
N SER A 125 5.38 7.05 -0.46
CA SER A 125 5.68 6.19 -1.60
C SER A 125 4.94 4.85 -1.54
N MET A 126 4.20 4.55 -0.47
CA MET A 126 3.42 3.30 -0.35
C MET A 126 2.43 3.09 -1.50
N PRO A 127 1.71 4.12 -2.01
CA PRO A 127 0.82 3.93 -3.16
C PRO A 127 1.53 3.40 -4.41
N ILE A 128 2.82 3.70 -4.58
CA ILE A 128 3.66 3.18 -5.66
C ILE A 128 3.91 1.69 -5.44
N LEU A 129 4.25 1.28 -4.21
CA LEU A 129 4.44 -0.14 -3.87
C LEU A 129 3.15 -0.94 -4.06
N VAL A 130 2.01 -0.46 -3.53
CA VAL A 130 0.69 -1.08 -3.72
C VAL A 130 0.44 -1.32 -5.21
N LYS A 131 0.64 -0.27 -6.04
CA LYS A 131 0.36 -0.38 -7.47
C LYS A 131 1.36 -1.27 -8.20
N ALA A 132 2.63 -1.26 -7.79
CA ALA A 132 3.64 -2.15 -8.34
C ALA A 132 3.27 -3.62 -8.08
N ILE A 133 2.87 -3.95 -6.85
CA ILE A 133 2.40 -5.29 -6.47
C ILE A 133 1.16 -5.70 -7.29
N GLU A 134 0.19 -4.80 -7.46
CA GLU A 134 -1.04 -5.07 -8.20
C GLU A 134 -0.76 -5.48 -9.65
N ILE A 135 0.17 -4.80 -10.33
CA ILE A 135 0.48 -5.06 -11.74
C ILE A 135 1.56 -6.12 -11.97
N SER A 136 2.27 -6.52 -10.91
CA SER A 136 3.33 -7.52 -10.98
C SER A 136 2.78 -8.95 -11.06
N ASP A 137 3.64 -9.85 -11.52
CA ASP A 137 3.33 -11.27 -11.55
C ASP A 137 3.22 -11.81 -10.12
N LEU A 138 2.31 -12.77 -9.92
CA LEU A 138 2.02 -13.31 -8.58
C LEU A 138 3.25 -13.91 -7.90
N ALA A 139 4.12 -14.58 -8.68
CA ALA A 139 5.35 -15.16 -8.17
C ALA A 139 6.31 -14.10 -7.61
N GLU A 140 6.37 -12.93 -8.25
CA GLU A 140 7.22 -11.81 -7.81
C GLU A 140 6.63 -11.15 -6.56
N ALA A 141 5.33 -10.90 -6.53
CA ALA A 141 4.64 -10.36 -5.35
C ALA A 141 4.77 -11.30 -4.13
N ASN A 142 4.68 -12.62 -4.35
CA ASN A 142 4.89 -13.61 -3.29
C ASN A 142 6.34 -13.68 -2.83
N ALA A 143 7.30 -13.57 -3.75
CA ALA A 143 8.72 -13.52 -3.40
C ALA A 143 9.04 -12.29 -2.54
N PHE A 144 8.39 -11.16 -2.82
CA PHE A 144 8.49 -9.94 -2.01
C PHE A 144 7.97 -10.18 -0.58
N LEU A 145 6.85 -10.89 -0.40
CA LEU A 145 6.29 -11.22 0.92
C LEU A 145 6.74 -12.58 1.49
N ALA A 146 7.87 -13.12 1.01
CA ALA A 146 8.36 -14.41 1.48
C ALA A 146 8.84 -14.35 2.94
N ASP A 147 9.34 -13.19 3.37
CA ASP A 147 9.83 -12.96 4.73
C ASP A 147 8.69 -12.52 5.67
N ASP A 148 8.44 -13.30 6.72
CA ASP A 148 7.39 -13.00 7.69
C ASP A 148 7.67 -11.73 8.52
N SER A 149 8.95 -11.34 8.67
CA SER A 149 9.33 -10.09 9.33
C SER A 149 8.94 -8.87 8.50
N MET A 150 8.95 -9.02 7.18
CA MET A 150 8.54 -7.97 6.27
C MET A 150 7.04 -7.74 6.29
N ILE A 151 6.26 -8.83 6.38
CA ILE A 151 4.82 -8.76 6.59
C ILE A 151 4.50 -7.99 7.87
N ASP A 152 5.21 -8.29 8.97
CA ASP A 152 5.03 -7.60 10.25
C ASP A 152 5.31 -6.10 10.15
N ASN A 153 6.45 -5.74 9.55
CA ASN A 153 6.83 -4.34 9.38
C ASN A 153 5.85 -3.57 8.48
N LEU A 154 5.36 -4.18 7.39
CA LEU A 154 4.35 -3.57 6.52
C LEU A 154 3.02 -3.37 7.26
N ALA A 155 2.64 -4.34 8.08
CA ALA A 155 1.40 -4.29 8.85
C ALA A 155 1.38 -3.23 9.94
N GLU A 156 2.52 -2.63 10.31
CA GLU A 156 2.56 -1.51 11.26
C GLU A 156 1.91 -0.23 10.71
N SER A 157 1.67 -0.14 9.41
CA SER A 157 0.95 0.96 8.74
C SER A 157 -0.27 0.43 7.99
N ALA A 158 -1.32 1.25 7.85
CA ALA A 158 -2.51 0.86 7.11
C ALA A 158 -2.22 0.63 5.62
N ASP A 159 -1.42 1.50 4.99
CA ASP A 159 -1.03 1.37 3.58
C ASP A 159 -0.14 0.13 3.32
N GLY A 160 0.78 -0.14 4.24
CA GLY A 160 1.61 -1.35 4.17
C GLY A 160 0.78 -2.62 4.38
N LEU A 161 -0.15 -2.61 5.34
CA LEU A 161 -1.10 -3.71 5.52
C LEU A 161 -1.95 -3.92 4.26
N TYR A 162 -2.44 -2.85 3.64
CA TYR A 162 -3.19 -2.92 2.38
C TYR A 162 -2.36 -3.57 1.26
N CYS A 163 -1.05 -3.26 1.16
CA CYS A 163 -0.14 -3.95 0.23
C CYS A 163 -0.16 -5.47 0.46
N VAL A 164 0.00 -5.89 1.72
CA VAL A 164 0.03 -7.32 2.08
C VAL A 164 -1.29 -8.00 1.74
N LEU A 165 -2.41 -7.38 2.09
CA LEU A 165 -3.74 -7.91 1.78
C LEU A 165 -3.99 -8.06 0.29
N LYS A 166 -3.47 -7.15 -0.54
CA LYS A 166 -3.60 -7.23 -1.99
C LYS A 166 -2.87 -8.43 -2.59
N VAL A 167 -1.72 -8.81 -2.03
CA VAL A 167 -1.04 -10.05 -2.43
C VAL A 167 -1.83 -11.25 -1.94
N MET A 168 -2.24 -11.23 -0.68
CA MET A 168 -2.97 -12.35 -0.06
C MET A 168 -4.25 -12.65 -0.83
N GLU A 169 -5.03 -11.63 -1.20
CA GLU A 169 -6.25 -11.75 -2.03
C GLU A 169 -6.01 -12.58 -3.31
N ARG A 170 -4.86 -12.41 -3.96
CA ARG A 170 -4.50 -13.14 -5.18
C ARG A 170 -4.03 -14.58 -4.92
N THR A 171 -3.73 -14.92 -3.67
CA THR A 171 -3.24 -16.25 -3.24
C THR A 171 -4.22 -17.03 -2.36
N MET A 172 -5.35 -16.42 -1.97
CA MET A 172 -6.30 -17.00 -1.01
C MET A 172 -6.89 -18.35 -1.45
N ASP A 173 -6.92 -18.64 -2.76
CA ASP A 173 -7.38 -19.94 -3.29
C ASP A 173 -6.44 -21.11 -2.94
N GLN A 174 -5.26 -20.83 -2.39
CA GLN A 174 -4.30 -21.84 -1.93
C GLN A 174 -4.51 -22.10 -0.43
N ASP A 175 -4.83 -23.34 -0.04
CA ASP A 175 -5.13 -23.70 1.35
C ASP A 175 -4.01 -23.29 2.34
N GLU A 176 -2.74 -23.43 1.94
CA GLU A 176 -1.58 -23.04 2.75
C GLU A 176 -1.54 -21.53 3.01
N CYS A 177 -1.95 -20.71 2.03
CA CYS A 177 -2.02 -19.26 2.15
C CYS A 177 -3.13 -18.84 3.13
N LYS A 178 -4.25 -19.58 3.20
CA LYS A 178 -5.32 -19.27 4.14
C LYS A 178 -4.85 -19.40 5.59
N THR A 179 -4.16 -20.48 5.95
CA THR A 179 -3.61 -20.63 7.32
C THR A 179 -2.55 -19.56 7.60
N LYS A 180 -1.68 -19.25 6.63
CA LYS A 180 -0.70 -18.17 6.79
C LYS A 180 -1.37 -16.81 7.01
N PHE A 181 -2.46 -16.55 6.29
CA PHE A 181 -3.26 -15.34 6.41
C PHE A 181 -3.93 -15.23 7.79
N GLU A 182 -4.54 -16.32 8.28
CA GLU A 182 -5.15 -16.37 9.62
C GLU A 182 -4.14 -16.06 10.73
N LEU A 183 -2.97 -16.73 10.70
CA LEU A 183 -1.89 -16.49 11.66
C LEU A 183 -1.33 -15.07 11.59
N MET A 184 -1.22 -14.52 10.38
CA MET A 184 -0.79 -13.14 10.17
C MET A 184 -1.77 -12.15 10.79
N ILE A 185 -3.08 -12.26 10.51
CA ILE A 185 -4.10 -11.34 11.07
C ILE A 185 -4.12 -11.44 12.60
N LEU A 186 -4.02 -12.65 13.15
CA LEU A 186 -3.90 -12.85 14.60
C LEU A 186 -2.70 -12.10 15.18
N ARG A 187 -1.52 -12.29 14.60
CA ARG A 187 -0.27 -11.64 15.05
C ARG A 187 -0.37 -10.12 15.00
N ILE A 188 -0.86 -9.56 13.88
CA ILE A 188 -1.06 -8.12 13.69
C ILE A 188 -2.05 -7.57 14.73
N SER A 189 -3.14 -8.30 14.97
CA SER A 189 -4.18 -7.88 15.91
C SER A 189 -3.72 -7.80 17.37
N LYS A 190 -2.57 -8.40 17.72
CA LYS A 190 -1.99 -8.36 19.07
C LYS A 190 -1.13 -7.10 19.32
N SER A 191 -0.79 -6.34 18.28
CA SER A 191 -0.01 -5.10 18.38
C SER A 191 -0.90 -3.84 18.35
N ILE A 192 -0.47 -2.77 19.01
CA ILE A 192 -1.18 -1.47 18.99
C ILE A 192 -1.16 -0.86 17.59
N SER A 193 0.00 -0.88 16.92
CA SER A 193 0.16 -0.39 15.54
C SER A 193 -0.69 -1.22 14.59
N GLY A 194 -0.57 -2.54 14.65
CA GLY A 194 -1.33 -3.46 13.82
C GLY A 194 -2.85 -3.33 13.98
N VAL A 195 -3.35 -3.14 15.20
CA VAL A 195 -4.79 -2.86 15.42
C VAL A 195 -5.20 -1.52 14.83
N THR A 196 -4.35 -0.50 14.89
CA THR A 196 -4.64 0.79 14.25
C THR A 196 -4.72 0.64 12.73
N SER A 197 -3.77 -0.07 12.12
CA SER A 197 -3.79 -0.43 10.69
C SER A 197 -5.06 -1.22 10.32
N LEU A 198 -5.41 -2.23 11.11
CA LEU A 198 -6.63 -3.04 10.89
C LEU A 198 -7.90 -2.19 10.97
N LYS A 199 -7.98 -1.21 11.87
CA LYS A 199 -9.13 -0.30 11.93
C LYS A 199 -9.31 0.46 10.62
N GLU A 200 -8.24 1.06 10.12
CA GLU A 200 -8.27 1.86 8.89
C GLU A 200 -8.59 0.98 7.68
N VAL A 201 -7.92 -0.16 7.55
CA VAL A 201 -8.14 -1.11 6.47
C VAL A 201 -9.56 -1.69 6.48
N ILE A 202 -10.12 -2.02 7.64
CA ILE A 202 -11.47 -2.59 7.72
C ILE A 202 -12.54 -1.51 7.45
N ILE A 203 -12.33 -0.26 7.88
CA ILE A 203 -13.30 0.82 7.69
C ILE A 203 -13.28 1.37 6.26
N TYR A 204 -12.09 1.61 5.73
CA TYR A 204 -11.91 2.32 4.46
C TYR A 204 -11.56 1.38 3.30
N GLY A 205 -11.13 0.16 3.60
CA GLY A 205 -10.77 -0.83 2.60
C GLY A 205 -11.94 -1.64 2.08
N ASP A 206 -11.72 -2.22 0.92
CA ASP A 206 -12.63 -3.09 0.17
C ASP A 206 -12.13 -4.53 0.07
N ILE A 207 -10.91 -4.80 0.57
CA ILE A 207 -10.21 -6.06 0.40
C ILE A 207 -10.30 -6.90 1.67
N LEU A 208 -10.78 -8.13 1.51
CA LEU A 208 -10.78 -9.18 2.54
C LEU A 208 -11.40 -8.77 3.88
N THR A 209 -12.27 -7.74 3.91
CA THR A 209 -12.80 -7.19 5.16
C THR A 209 -13.66 -8.22 5.90
N GLY A 210 -14.47 -9.00 5.18
CA GLY A 210 -15.26 -10.08 5.77
C GLY A 210 -14.40 -11.17 6.37
N GLU A 211 -13.36 -11.59 5.67
CA GLU A 211 -12.41 -12.62 6.10
C GLU A 211 -11.64 -12.17 7.33
N ILE A 212 -11.11 -10.94 7.33
CA ILE A 212 -10.38 -10.37 8.47
C ILE A 212 -11.28 -10.32 9.71
N VAL A 213 -12.51 -9.82 9.57
CA VAL A 213 -13.45 -9.73 10.69
C VAL A 213 -13.84 -11.13 11.17
N ASN A 214 -14.05 -12.08 10.26
CA ASN A 214 -14.34 -13.46 10.62
C ASN A 214 -13.20 -14.10 11.42
N ILE A 215 -11.95 -13.90 10.99
CA ILE A 215 -10.75 -14.39 11.69
C ILE A 215 -10.66 -13.79 13.09
N ILE A 216 -10.77 -12.46 13.19
CA ILE A 216 -10.68 -11.76 14.48
C ILE A 216 -11.78 -12.24 15.43
N CYS A 217 -13.01 -12.44 14.95
CA CYS A 217 -14.14 -12.81 15.80
C CYS A 217 -14.25 -14.32 16.09
N SER A 218 -13.61 -15.19 15.30
CA SER A 218 -13.73 -16.64 15.47
C SER A 218 -12.65 -17.24 16.37
N LEU A 219 -11.61 -16.47 16.73
CA LEU A 219 -10.43 -16.99 17.41
C LEU A 219 -10.41 -16.62 18.89
N HIS A 220 -10.17 -17.61 19.74
CA HIS A 220 -10.09 -17.45 21.21
C HIS A 220 -9.10 -16.40 21.67
N GLU A 221 -7.92 -16.43 21.09
CA GLU A 221 -6.82 -15.54 21.43
C GLU A 221 -7.16 -14.06 21.23
N SER A 222 -8.09 -13.74 20.33
CA SER A 222 -8.53 -12.37 20.05
C SER A 222 -9.25 -11.73 21.24
N TYR A 223 -9.87 -12.51 22.11
CA TYR A 223 -10.65 -11.98 23.23
C TYR A 223 -9.86 -11.91 24.54
N GLU A 224 -8.82 -12.74 24.66
CA GLU A 224 -7.85 -12.65 25.75
C GLU A 224 -6.99 -11.37 25.62
N ASN A 225 -6.64 -10.98 24.39
CA ASN A 225 -5.88 -9.77 24.13
C ASN A 225 -6.77 -8.51 24.22
N GLY A 226 -6.43 -7.60 25.14
CA GLY A 226 -7.22 -6.38 25.36
C GLY A 226 -7.23 -5.41 24.19
N ILE A 227 -6.19 -5.42 23.36
CA ILE A 227 -6.05 -4.55 22.19
C ILE A 227 -6.96 -5.07 21.08
N THR A 228 -6.90 -6.37 20.76
CA THR A 228 -7.77 -7.02 19.79
C THR A 228 -9.24 -6.94 20.21
N TYR A 229 -9.54 -7.15 21.48
CA TYR A 229 -10.89 -6.96 22.01
C TYR A 229 -11.42 -5.53 21.79
N SER A 230 -10.56 -4.53 21.98
CA SER A 230 -10.91 -3.12 21.73
C SER A 230 -11.18 -2.84 20.25
N LEU A 231 -10.53 -3.57 19.33
CA LEU A 231 -10.84 -3.55 17.91
C LEU A 231 -12.25 -4.06 17.63
N ILE A 232 -12.64 -5.21 18.21
CA ILE A 232 -13.99 -5.78 18.01
C ILE A 232 -15.08 -4.81 18.47
N ILE A 233 -14.94 -4.24 19.67
CA ILE A 233 -15.87 -3.20 20.17
C ILE A 233 -15.95 -2.02 19.20
N PHE A 234 -14.80 -1.57 18.71
CA PHE A 234 -14.73 -0.46 17.77
C PHE A 234 -15.48 -0.80 16.47
N LEU A 235 -15.27 -1.98 15.90
CA LEU A 235 -15.95 -2.42 14.67
C LEU A 235 -17.47 -2.56 14.86
N ILE A 236 -17.94 -2.98 16.03
CA ILE A 236 -19.39 -2.99 16.34
C ILE A 236 -19.95 -1.56 16.32
N ARG A 237 -19.24 -0.60 16.90
CA ARG A 237 -19.64 0.81 16.98
C ARG A 237 -19.65 1.53 15.64
N THR A 238 -18.54 1.44 14.91
CA THR A 238 -18.30 2.25 13.71
C THR A 238 -18.62 1.50 12.42
N GLY A 239 -18.74 0.18 12.48
CA GLY A 239 -18.89 -0.65 11.30
C GLY A 239 -20.18 -0.45 10.53
N SER A 240 -20.15 -0.82 9.25
CA SER A 240 -21.32 -0.88 8.38
C SER A 240 -22.32 -1.94 8.85
N GLY A 241 -23.57 -1.86 8.39
CA GLY A 241 -24.60 -2.87 8.69
C GLY A 241 -24.17 -4.31 8.38
N PRO A 242 -23.65 -4.60 7.17
CA PRO A 242 -23.14 -5.93 6.82
C PRO A 242 -22.00 -6.41 7.74
N MET A 243 -21.09 -5.52 8.13
CA MET A 243 -20.01 -5.87 9.04
C MET A 243 -20.52 -6.21 10.44
N ARG A 244 -21.48 -5.43 10.97
CA ARG A 244 -22.12 -5.73 12.26
C ARG A 244 -22.86 -7.07 12.23
N GLU A 245 -23.54 -7.37 11.13
CA GLU A 245 -24.21 -8.65 10.91
C GLU A 245 -23.20 -9.80 10.87
N LEU A 246 -22.05 -9.61 10.22
CA LEU A 246 -20.98 -10.61 10.19
C LEU A 246 -20.40 -10.86 11.60
N ILE A 247 -20.09 -9.80 12.35
CA ILE A 247 -19.64 -9.91 13.76
C ILE A 247 -20.69 -10.64 14.59
N PHE A 248 -21.97 -10.26 14.44
CA PHE A 248 -23.08 -10.90 15.14
C PHE A 248 -23.16 -12.40 14.84
N ASN A 249 -23.01 -12.78 13.57
CA ASN A 249 -23.03 -14.19 13.17
C ASN A 249 -21.81 -14.96 13.70
N CYS A 250 -20.61 -14.37 13.72
CA CYS A 250 -19.45 -14.97 14.36
C CYS A 250 -19.68 -15.18 15.88
N LEU A 251 -20.27 -14.19 16.55
CA LEU A 251 -20.62 -14.24 17.97
C LEU A 251 -21.79 -15.18 18.29
N CYS A 252 -22.58 -15.63 17.32
CA CYS A 252 -23.68 -16.58 17.53
C CYS A 252 -23.40 -17.93 16.88
N SER A 253 -22.23 -18.11 16.25
CA SER A 253 -21.87 -19.34 15.57
C SER A 253 -21.66 -20.45 16.60
N PRO A 254 -22.17 -21.67 16.34
CA PRO A 254 -22.05 -22.75 17.30
C PRO A 254 -20.61 -23.19 17.55
N ASP A 255 -19.74 -23.08 16.54
CA ASP A 255 -18.32 -23.39 16.67
C ASP A 255 -17.59 -22.36 17.55
N SER A 256 -18.16 -21.16 17.68
CA SER A 256 -17.69 -20.11 18.57
C SER A 256 -18.24 -20.23 20.00
N PHE A 257 -19.04 -21.24 20.34
CA PHE A 257 -19.60 -21.33 21.70
C PHE A 257 -18.55 -21.37 22.83
N PRO A 258 -17.43 -22.13 22.71
CA PRO A 258 -16.40 -22.13 23.74
C PRO A 258 -15.82 -20.73 24.03
N LEU A 259 -15.76 -19.89 22.99
CA LEU A 259 -15.31 -18.49 23.03
C LEU A 259 -16.22 -17.61 23.87
N ILE A 260 -17.53 -17.76 23.69
CA ILE A 260 -18.53 -16.94 24.37
C ILE A 260 -18.61 -17.34 25.84
N CYS A 261 -18.50 -18.63 26.12
CA CYS A 261 -18.43 -19.16 27.48
C CYS A 261 -17.19 -18.64 28.21
N SER A 262 -16.01 -18.66 27.58
CA SER A 262 -14.79 -18.10 28.20
C SER A 262 -14.91 -16.59 28.40
N LEU A 263 -15.53 -15.88 27.45
CA LEU A 263 -15.79 -14.45 27.53
C LEU A 263 -16.66 -14.07 28.72
N ARG A 264 -17.69 -14.83 29.08
CA ARG A 264 -18.58 -14.53 30.23
C ARG A 264 -17.81 -14.31 31.54
N SER A 265 -16.72 -15.05 31.74
CA SER A 265 -15.86 -14.91 32.92
C SER A 265 -14.97 -13.65 32.88
N CYS A 266 -14.84 -13.00 31.72
CA CYS A 266 -13.98 -11.84 31.52
C CYS A 266 -14.69 -10.54 31.94
N SER A 267 -14.01 -9.69 32.71
CA SER A 267 -14.52 -8.36 33.09
C SER A 267 -14.90 -7.48 31.89
N ARG A 268 -14.28 -7.75 30.74
CA ARG A 268 -14.52 -7.05 29.48
C ARG A 268 -15.91 -7.35 28.92
N TYR A 269 -16.45 -8.54 29.14
CA TYR A 269 -17.73 -8.98 28.57
C TYR A 269 -18.88 -7.99 28.78
N LYS A 270 -18.98 -7.37 29.96
CA LYS A 270 -19.98 -6.33 30.24
C LYS A 270 -19.90 -5.14 29.28
N ALA A 271 -18.70 -4.78 28.84
CA ALA A 271 -18.50 -3.73 27.85
C ALA A 271 -18.94 -4.18 26.44
N LEU A 272 -18.66 -5.43 26.04
CA LEU A 272 -19.13 -5.97 24.75
C LEU A 272 -20.66 -6.01 24.72
N THR A 273 -21.28 -6.62 25.74
CA THR A 273 -22.75 -6.71 25.81
C THR A 273 -23.40 -5.35 25.84
N GLY A 274 -22.86 -4.40 26.62
CA GLY A 274 -23.37 -3.04 26.67
C GLY A 274 -23.30 -2.30 25.33
N GLU A 275 -22.34 -2.62 24.47
CA GLU A 275 -22.27 -2.07 23.10
C GLU A 275 -23.20 -2.80 22.12
N CYS A 276 -23.24 -4.14 22.19
CA CYS A 276 -24.21 -4.94 21.44
C CYS A 276 -25.65 -4.51 21.75
N GLU A 277 -25.97 -4.21 23.01
CA GLU A 277 -27.31 -3.77 23.44
C GLU A 277 -27.73 -2.46 22.77
N LYS A 278 -26.80 -1.50 22.68
CA LYS A 278 -27.04 -0.18 22.07
C LYS A 278 -27.22 -0.26 20.56
N ILE A 279 -26.51 -1.17 19.90
CA ILE A 279 -26.32 -1.14 18.46
C ILE A 279 -27.13 -2.20 17.72
N PHE A 280 -27.23 -3.41 18.25
CA PHE A 280 -27.95 -4.49 17.60
C PHE A 280 -29.46 -4.30 17.70
N THR A 281 -30.18 -4.88 16.74
CA THR A 281 -31.64 -4.93 16.75
C THR A 281 -32.15 -5.80 17.89
N GLU A 282 -33.42 -5.64 18.26
CA GLU A 282 -34.05 -6.47 19.30
C GLU A 282 -33.97 -7.97 18.97
N ILE A 283 -34.18 -8.34 17.70
CA ILE A 283 -34.09 -9.73 17.25
C ILE A 283 -32.67 -10.28 17.44
N GLN A 284 -31.65 -9.52 17.05
CA GLN A 284 -30.26 -9.90 17.24
C GLN A 284 -29.92 -10.02 18.74
N ARG A 285 -30.33 -9.06 19.57
CA ARG A 285 -30.12 -9.14 21.03
C ARG A 285 -30.76 -10.39 21.62
N ASN A 286 -32.02 -10.67 21.29
CA ASN A 286 -32.72 -11.85 21.80
C ASN A 286 -32.03 -13.15 21.39
N LYS A 287 -31.53 -13.22 20.14
CA LYS A 287 -30.75 -14.36 19.66
C LYS A 287 -29.39 -14.47 20.36
N LEU A 288 -28.68 -13.35 20.58
CA LEU A 288 -27.43 -13.33 21.33
C LEU A 288 -27.65 -13.81 22.78
N HIS A 289 -28.69 -13.32 23.47
CA HIS A 289 -29.06 -13.78 24.80
C HIS A 289 -29.45 -15.27 24.82
N ALA A 290 -30.19 -15.75 23.82
CA ALA A 290 -30.52 -17.17 23.71
C ALA A 290 -29.27 -18.04 23.52
N CYS A 291 -28.33 -17.63 22.66
CA CYS A 291 -27.03 -18.29 22.47
C CYS A 291 -26.22 -18.33 23.77
N LEU A 292 -26.32 -17.26 24.56
CA LEU A 292 -25.67 -17.17 25.87
C LEU A 292 -26.33 -18.12 26.89
N ASP A 293 -27.65 -18.13 26.98
CA ASP A 293 -28.39 -18.87 28.01
C ASP A 293 -28.48 -20.38 27.75
N ALA A 294 -28.32 -20.83 26.50
CA ALA A 294 -28.43 -22.24 26.10
C ALA A 294 -27.37 -23.17 26.73
N HIS A 295 -26.32 -22.63 27.34
CA HIS A 295 -25.28 -23.40 28.01
C HIS A 295 -25.15 -22.95 29.46
N PRO A 296 -26.00 -23.46 30.37
CA PRO A 296 -25.72 -23.34 31.79
C PRO A 296 -24.36 -24.00 32.03
N GLU A 297 -23.50 -23.31 32.79
CA GLU A 297 -22.23 -23.86 33.26
C GLU A 297 -22.49 -25.31 33.66
N GLU A 298 -21.98 -26.28 32.89
CA GLU A 298 -21.78 -27.61 33.43
C GLU A 298 -20.87 -27.35 34.61
N ASN A 299 -21.47 -27.28 35.79
CA ASN A 299 -20.77 -27.31 37.05
C ASN A 299 -19.91 -28.55 36.92
N VAL A 300 -18.65 -28.34 36.54
CA VAL A 300 -17.57 -29.24 36.84
C VAL A 300 -17.56 -29.25 38.35
N ASN A 301 -18.44 -30.08 38.92
CA ASN A 301 -18.29 -30.60 40.25
C ASN A 301 -16.85 -31.09 40.23
N GLU A 302 -15.97 -30.35 40.92
CA GLU A 302 -14.72 -30.90 41.41
C GLU A 302 -15.11 -32.24 42.01
N GLU A 303 -14.88 -33.34 41.28
CA GLU A 303 -14.83 -34.65 41.87
C GLU A 303 -13.72 -34.53 42.91
N GLN A 304 -14.14 -34.32 44.16
CA GLN A 304 -13.31 -34.58 45.32
C GLN A 304 -12.62 -35.91 45.07
N PRO A 305 -11.30 -36.02 45.30
CA PRO A 305 -10.61 -37.28 45.15
C PRO A 305 -11.22 -38.26 46.15
N MET A 306 -12.12 -39.13 45.68
CA MET A 306 -12.60 -40.24 46.47
C MET A 306 -11.42 -41.17 46.69
N GLU A 307 -11.06 -41.34 47.96
CA GLU A 307 -10.11 -42.31 48.45
C GLU A 307 -10.36 -43.68 47.83
N GLU A 308 -9.26 -44.32 47.44
CA GLU A 308 -9.20 -45.68 46.95
C GLU A 308 -9.88 -46.65 47.92
N SER A 309 -10.99 -47.26 47.48
CA SER A 309 -11.48 -48.51 48.06
C SER A 309 -11.48 -49.60 47.00
N VAL A 310 -10.51 -50.50 47.19
CA VAL A 310 -10.32 -51.82 46.59
C VAL A 310 -11.64 -52.57 46.34
N GLY A 311 -11.83 -53.10 45.12
CA GLY A 311 -12.91 -54.04 44.85
C GLY A 311 -13.07 -54.47 43.39
N ASN A 312 -12.43 -55.59 43.04
CA ASN A 312 -12.67 -56.39 41.84
C ASN A 312 -14.16 -56.52 41.46
N GLN A 313 -14.49 -56.52 40.15
CA GLN A 313 -14.91 -57.73 39.41
C GLN A 313 -15.35 -57.45 37.96
N ASN A 314 -14.96 -58.40 37.11
CA ASN A 314 -15.38 -58.65 35.73
C ASN A 314 -16.89 -58.48 35.46
N LEU A 315 -17.26 -57.90 34.31
CA LEU A 315 -18.39 -58.40 33.50
C LEU A 315 -18.35 -57.91 32.04
N LYS A 316 -18.25 -58.91 31.15
CA LYS A 316 -18.57 -58.90 29.72
C LYS A 316 -19.98 -58.33 29.48
N ARG A 317 -20.18 -57.51 28.44
CA ARG A 317 -21.01 -57.83 27.25
C ARG A 317 -21.35 -56.64 26.34
N LYS A 318 -21.19 -56.94 25.04
CA LYS A 318 -22.03 -56.61 23.88
C LYS A 318 -22.03 -55.15 23.38
N SER A 319 -21.21 -54.94 22.35
CA SER A 319 -21.51 -54.04 21.26
C SER A 319 -22.69 -54.57 20.44
N ASN A 320 -23.58 -53.68 20.02
CA ASN A 320 -24.54 -53.91 18.94
C ASN A 320 -24.53 -52.65 18.06
N LEU A 321 -23.91 -52.78 16.89
CA LEU A 321 -24.11 -51.90 15.74
C LEU A 321 -25.46 -52.23 15.10
N PRO A 322 -26.18 -51.24 14.54
CA PRO A 322 -27.14 -51.51 13.47
C PRO A 322 -26.51 -51.23 12.11
N THR A 323 -26.61 -52.27 11.30
CA THR A 323 -26.29 -52.42 9.90
C THR A 323 -27.12 -51.51 9.00
N THR A 324 -26.45 -51.07 7.94
CA THR A 324 -26.93 -50.54 6.66
C THR A 324 -28.21 -51.18 6.11
N SER A 325 -29.09 -50.37 5.54
CA SER A 325 -30.10 -50.81 4.57
C SER A 325 -30.08 -49.91 3.33
N ASP A 326 -29.57 -50.49 2.25
CA ASP A 326 -29.83 -50.10 0.85
C ASP A 326 -31.31 -50.25 0.50
N ALA A 327 -31.85 -49.32 -0.29
CA ALA A 327 -32.94 -49.59 -1.24
C ALA A 327 -33.14 -48.43 -2.26
N THR A 328 -32.56 -48.63 -3.44
CA THR A 328 -33.23 -48.57 -4.78
C THR A 328 -33.97 -47.31 -5.29
N ALA A 329 -33.36 -46.73 -6.34
CA ALA A 329 -33.86 -46.65 -7.74
C ALA A 329 -34.99 -45.66 -8.12
N LYS A 330 -34.67 -44.66 -8.98
CA LYS A 330 -35.00 -44.60 -10.44
C LYS A 330 -34.75 -43.21 -11.07
N LYS A 331 -34.13 -43.25 -12.27
CA LYS A 331 -33.98 -42.27 -13.39
C LYS A 331 -35.31 -41.57 -13.82
N PRO A 332 -35.36 -40.62 -14.81
CA PRO A 332 -34.37 -40.20 -15.85
C PRO A 332 -34.15 -38.66 -16.01
N ARG A 333 -32.99 -38.17 -16.48
CA ARG A 333 -32.50 -37.91 -17.87
C ARG A 333 -33.35 -36.93 -18.72
N ALA A 334 -32.78 -35.76 -18.98
CA ALA A 334 -32.90 -34.91 -20.18
C ALA A 334 -31.54 -34.15 -20.27
N ASP A 335 -30.61 -34.33 -21.22
CA ASP A 335 -30.66 -34.29 -22.68
C ASP A 335 -31.33 -33.02 -23.21
N VAL A 336 -30.56 -31.91 -23.26
CA VAL A 336 -30.79 -30.81 -24.20
C VAL A 336 -29.49 -30.55 -24.97
N ASP A 337 -29.58 -31.00 -26.21
CA ASP A 337 -28.76 -30.74 -27.39
C ASP A 337 -28.92 -29.27 -27.83
N SER A 338 -27.82 -28.61 -28.20
CA SER A 338 -27.82 -27.40 -29.02
C SER A 338 -26.43 -27.15 -29.63
N SER A 339 -26.19 -27.86 -30.73
CA SER A 339 -25.92 -27.26 -32.04
C SER A 339 -24.90 -26.10 -32.12
N ARG A 340 -23.69 -26.52 -32.49
CA ARG A 340 -22.70 -25.86 -33.36
C ARG A 340 -23.35 -25.14 -34.57
N PRO A 341 -22.68 -24.11 -35.11
CA PRO A 341 -22.19 -24.31 -36.48
C PRO A 341 -20.72 -23.93 -36.67
N SER A 342 -20.05 -24.80 -37.41
CA SER A 342 -18.72 -24.62 -37.97
C SER A 342 -18.78 -23.60 -39.10
N THR A 343 -17.81 -22.71 -39.17
CA THR A 343 -17.30 -22.18 -40.42
C THR A 343 -15.87 -22.65 -40.58
N SER A 344 -15.67 -23.47 -41.59
CA SER A 344 -14.38 -23.92 -42.11
C SER A 344 -14.02 -23.13 -43.36
N ILE A 345 -12.70 -23.13 -43.64
CA ILE A 345 -12.00 -22.89 -44.92
C ILE A 345 -11.26 -21.55 -44.98
N GLY A 346 -9.92 -21.67 -45.01
CA GLY A 346 -9.00 -20.58 -45.30
C GLY A 346 -7.53 -20.95 -45.12
N THR A 347 -7.11 -22.14 -45.55
CA THR A 347 -5.68 -22.52 -45.63
C THR A 347 -5.05 -21.79 -46.81
N VAL A 348 -4.12 -20.86 -46.55
CA VAL A 348 -3.22 -20.31 -47.57
C VAL A 348 -1.78 -20.56 -47.12
N LEU A 349 -1.08 -21.34 -47.96
CA LEU A 349 0.35 -21.65 -47.87
C LEU A 349 1.22 -20.41 -48.13
N PRO A 350 2.49 -20.41 -47.68
CA PRO A 350 3.37 -19.25 -47.70
C PRO A 350 4.06 -19.07 -49.06
N PRO A 351 4.45 -17.84 -49.45
CA PRO A 351 5.37 -17.67 -50.57
C PRO A 351 6.83 -17.82 -50.08
N THR A 352 7.41 -18.93 -50.53
CA THR A 352 8.72 -19.07 -51.19
C THR A 352 9.77 -17.98 -50.96
N VAL A 353 10.85 -18.44 -50.34
CA VAL A 353 12.21 -17.88 -50.27
C VAL A 353 12.70 -17.39 -51.64
N SER A 354 13.19 -16.15 -51.71
CA SER A 354 14.05 -15.69 -52.79
C SER A 354 15.41 -15.30 -52.22
N THR A 355 16.38 -16.19 -52.42
CA THR A 355 17.80 -16.01 -52.16
C THR A 355 18.42 -15.06 -53.18
N VAL A 356 19.02 -13.97 -52.70
CA VAL A 356 19.90 -13.06 -53.45
C VAL A 356 21.26 -13.03 -52.73
N PRO A 357 22.40 -13.07 -53.47
CA PRO A 357 23.71 -13.46 -52.94
C PRO A 357 24.41 -12.39 -52.07
N PRO A 358 25.41 -12.79 -51.27
CA PRO A 358 26.12 -11.88 -50.37
C PRO A 358 27.05 -10.93 -51.12
N SER A 359 26.93 -9.64 -50.81
CA SER A 359 27.85 -8.56 -51.22
C SER A 359 28.96 -8.40 -50.17
N PRO A 360 30.21 -8.07 -50.56
CA PRO A 360 31.40 -8.41 -49.79
C PRO A 360 31.67 -7.52 -48.58
N THR A 361 32.25 -8.19 -47.59
CA THR A 361 32.87 -7.69 -46.36
C THR A 361 33.87 -6.56 -46.62
N PRO A 362 33.76 -5.40 -45.95
CA PRO A 362 34.89 -4.49 -45.82
C PRO A 362 35.83 -4.96 -44.71
N THR A 363 36.99 -5.45 -45.12
CA THR A 363 38.16 -5.69 -44.27
C THR A 363 38.61 -4.36 -43.65
N VAL A 364 38.38 -4.19 -42.34
CA VAL A 364 39.02 -3.13 -41.57
C VAL A 364 40.23 -3.73 -40.87
N THR A 365 41.40 -3.48 -41.45
CA THR A 365 42.70 -3.63 -40.80
C THR A 365 42.81 -2.63 -39.65
N THR A 366 42.82 -3.13 -38.42
CA THR A 366 43.26 -2.38 -37.24
C THR A 366 44.79 -2.43 -37.14
N PRO A 367 45.49 -1.30 -36.95
CA PRO A 367 46.92 -1.29 -36.72
C PRO A 367 47.21 -1.78 -35.30
N THR A 368 48.13 -2.74 -35.19
CA THR A 368 48.71 -3.21 -33.94
C THR A 368 49.73 -2.18 -33.45
N GLU A 369 49.40 -1.41 -32.41
CA GLU A 369 50.40 -0.65 -31.64
C GLU A 369 50.92 -1.49 -30.47
N PRO A 370 52.21 -1.34 -30.12
CA PRO A 370 52.86 -2.17 -29.11
C PRO A 370 52.46 -1.74 -27.68
N MET A 371 52.02 -2.70 -26.88
CA MET A 371 51.90 -2.55 -25.42
C MET A 371 53.27 -2.28 -24.81
N VAL A 372 53.51 -1.03 -24.39
CA VAL A 372 54.61 -0.70 -23.47
C VAL A 372 54.17 -1.10 -22.07
N SER A 373 54.79 -2.16 -21.56
CA SER A 373 54.72 -2.56 -20.15
C SER A 373 55.53 -1.57 -19.32
N LEU A 374 54.86 -0.78 -18.47
CA LEU A 374 55.51 0.00 -17.42
C LEU A 374 55.17 -0.63 -16.07
N SER A 375 56.17 -1.31 -15.51
CA SER A 375 56.18 -1.79 -14.12
C SER A 375 56.01 -0.62 -13.14
N PRO A 376 55.22 -0.75 -12.07
CA PRO A 376 55.18 0.28 -11.04
C PRO A 376 56.46 0.22 -10.20
N VAL A 377 57.27 1.28 -10.27
CA VAL A 377 58.36 1.53 -9.33
C VAL A 377 57.74 1.98 -8.01
N VAL A 378 57.85 1.15 -6.97
CA VAL A 378 57.54 1.52 -5.59
C VAL A 378 58.68 2.40 -5.08
N ALA A 379 58.44 3.70 -4.98
CA ALA A 379 59.33 4.64 -4.30
C ALA A 379 58.80 4.91 -2.89
N THR A 380 59.42 4.27 -1.91
CA THR A 380 59.21 4.50 -0.47
C THR A 380 59.86 5.84 -0.09
N LEU A 381 59.05 6.83 0.29
CA LEU A 381 59.52 8.07 0.92
C LEU A 381 59.41 7.98 2.45
N PRO A 382 60.35 8.56 3.21
CA PRO A 382 60.41 8.46 4.66
C PRO A 382 59.37 9.35 5.38
N PRO A 383 59.00 9.03 6.64
CA PRO A 383 57.97 9.76 7.37
C PRO A 383 58.47 11.13 7.84
N SER A 384 57.66 12.16 7.62
CA SER A 384 57.82 13.54 8.11
C SER A 384 56.77 13.82 9.20
N PRO A 385 57.04 14.67 10.20
CA PRO A 385 56.43 14.56 11.52
C PRO A 385 55.02 15.14 11.61
N THR A 386 54.25 14.51 12.49
CA THR A 386 52.91 14.85 12.94
C THR A 386 52.82 16.32 13.40
N PRO A 387 51.93 17.15 12.82
CA PRO A 387 51.55 18.40 13.46
C PRO A 387 50.55 18.10 14.58
N THR A 388 50.95 18.43 15.81
CA THR A 388 50.07 18.45 16.98
C THR A 388 49.01 19.52 16.77
N VAL A 389 47.76 19.10 16.53
CA VAL A 389 46.61 20.00 16.51
C VAL A 389 46.00 20.00 17.91
N THR A 390 46.24 21.06 18.65
CA THR A 390 45.51 21.39 19.88
C THR A 390 44.07 21.78 19.51
N PRO A 391 43.03 21.18 20.10
CA PRO A 391 41.66 21.64 19.88
C PRO A 391 41.46 23.00 20.58
N PRO A 392 40.70 23.94 19.99
CA PRO A 392 40.30 25.15 20.68
C PRO A 392 39.33 24.81 21.82
N THR A 393 39.67 25.21 23.03
CA THR A 393 38.77 25.18 24.18
C THR A 393 37.75 26.32 24.02
N GLU A 394 36.56 26.00 23.53
CA GLU A 394 35.41 26.90 23.63
C GLU A 394 34.80 26.82 25.05
N PRO A 395 34.50 27.95 25.72
CA PRO A 395 33.81 27.93 26.99
C PRO A 395 32.36 27.49 26.77
N THR A 396 32.02 26.32 27.31
CA THR A 396 30.65 25.80 27.37
C THR A 396 29.84 26.66 28.35
N VAL A 397 29.09 27.63 27.84
CA VAL A 397 28.05 28.31 28.62
C VAL A 397 26.82 27.42 28.57
N SER A 398 26.59 26.66 29.64
CA SER A 398 25.35 25.91 29.84
C SER A 398 24.19 26.91 30.02
N PRO A 399 23.15 26.93 29.17
CA PRO A 399 21.96 27.71 29.46
C PRO A 399 21.23 27.06 30.64
N VAL A 400 21.13 27.80 31.74
CA VAL A 400 20.21 27.46 32.84
C VAL A 400 18.79 27.70 32.32
N VAL A 401 18.13 26.63 31.88
CA VAL A 401 16.70 26.66 31.56
C VAL A 401 15.95 26.64 32.89
N ALA A 402 15.58 27.82 33.38
CA ALA A 402 14.63 27.96 34.49
C ALA A 402 13.25 27.49 34.00
N THR A 403 12.86 26.29 34.41
CA THR A 403 11.52 25.75 34.22
C THR A 403 10.57 26.48 35.16
N VAL A 404 9.88 27.49 34.65
CA VAL A 404 8.73 28.10 35.35
C VAL A 404 7.54 27.18 35.09
N THR A 405 7.15 26.38 36.08
CA THR A 405 5.89 25.64 36.08
C THR A 405 4.72 26.62 36.16
N PRO A 406 3.85 26.73 35.16
CA PRO A 406 2.62 27.50 35.31
C PRO A 406 1.67 26.73 36.24
N THR A 407 1.35 27.32 37.38
CA THR A 407 0.23 26.86 38.23
C THR A 407 -1.08 27.12 37.46
N PRO A 408 -1.90 26.10 37.16
CA PRO A 408 -3.18 26.32 36.50
C PRO A 408 -4.18 26.92 37.50
N THR A 409 -4.40 28.23 37.41
CA THR A 409 -5.52 28.88 38.10
C THR A 409 -6.79 28.62 37.30
N VAL A 410 -7.61 27.68 37.78
CA VAL A 410 -8.95 27.45 37.27
C VAL A 410 -9.85 28.57 37.78
N LEU A 411 -10.24 29.49 36.91
CA LEU A 411 -11.36 30.40 37.17
C LEU A 411 -12.66 29.74 36.71
N PRO A 412 -13.75 29.82 37.49
CA PRO A 412 -15.05 29.31 37.07
C PRO A 412 -15.57 30.15 35.88
N PRO A 413 -16.33 29.54 34.95
CA PRO A 413 -16.87 30.24 33.79
C PRO A 413 -17.92 31.25 34.24
N THR A 414 -17.69 32.53 33.93
CA THR A 414 -18.71 33.57 34.02
C THR A 414 -19.54 33.51 32.73
N GLU A 415 -20.76 32.99 32.80
CA GLU A 415 -21.72 33.08 31.70
C GLU A 415 -22.08 34.56 31.47
N SER A 416 -21.62 35.13 30.36
CA SER A 416 -22.13 36.41 29.85
C SER A 416 -23.13 36.12 28.74
N THR A 417 -24.41 36.22 29.07
CA THR A 417 -25.50 36.32 28.10
C THR A 417 -25.36 37.61 27.30
N VAL A 418 -24.84 37.52 26.08
CA VAL A 418 -24.86 38.61 25.10
C VAL A 418 -26.12 38.45 24.26
N SER A 419 -27.11 39.30 24.50
CA SER A 419 -28.28 39.44 23.63
C SER A 419 -27.87 39.99 22.26
N PRO A 420 -28.29 39.41 21.13
CA PRO A 420 -27.95 39.94 19.81
C PRO A 420 -28.75 41.22 19.55
N VAL A 421 -28.05 42.36 19.44
CA VAL A 421 -28.61 43.59 18.90
C VAL A 421 -28.55 43.49 17.37
N VAL A 422 -29.70 43.33 16.73
CA VAL A 422 -29.84 43.45 15.28
C VAL A 422 -29.83 44.95 14.93
N ALA A 423 -28.69 45.45 14.48
CA ALA A 423 -28.59 46.79 13.92
C ALA A 423 -28.90 46.74 12.41
N THR A 424 -30.08 47.22 12.02
CA THR A 424 -30.42 47.52 10.62
C THR A 424 -29.63 48.73 10.16
N VAL A 425 -28.65 48.54 9.28
CA VAL A 425 -27.90 49.62 8.65
C VAL A 425 -28.52 49.92 7.28
N SER A 426 -29.16 51.08 7.16
CA SER A 426 -29.64 51.61 5.89
C SER A 426 -28.46 52.15 5.06
N PRO A 427 -28.31 51.79 3.77
CA PRO A 427 -27.25 52.34 2.94
C PRO A 427 -27.56 53.80 2.59
N THR A 428 -26.74 54.72 3.09
CA THR A 428 -26.73 56.12 2.65
C THR A 428 -25.72 56.25 1.52
N ALA A 429 -26.18 56.44 0.28
CA ALA A 429 -25.33 56.73 -0.86
C ALA A 429 -24.72 58.13 -0.70
N THR A 430 -23.40 58.20 -0.51
CA THR A 430 -22.65 59.46 -0.60
C THR A 430 -21.81 59.41 -1.87
N ALA A 431 -22.18 60.25 -2.85
CA ALA A 431 -21.41 60.44 -4.07
C ALA A 431 -20.12 61.21 -3.77
N LEU A 432 -18.98 60.64 -4.15
CA LEU A 432 -17.68 61.32 -4.16
C LEU A 432 -17.36 61.78 -5.59
N PRO A 433 -16.83 63.00 -5.79
CA PRO A 433 -16.49 63.50 -7.12
C PRO A 433 -15.20 62.87 -7.66
N SER A 434 -15.25 62.48 -8.93
CA SER A 434 -14.11 61.98 -9.72
C SER A 434 -13.00 63.02 -9.80
N THR A 435 -11.78 62.65 -9.43
CA THR A 435 -10.57 63.43 -9.71
C THR A 435 -9.87 62.80 -10.91
N GLU A 436 -9.97 63.43 -12.08
CA GLU A 436 -9.14 63.12 -13.23
C GLU A 436 -7.69 63.51 -12.93
N SER A 437 -6.77 62.55 -13.00
CA SER A 437 -5.33 62.83 -13.02
C SER A 437 -4.82 62.56 -14.43
N ALA A 438 -4.61 63.65 -15.17
CA ALA A 438 -3.98 63.63 -16.48
C ALA A 438 -2.47 63.34 -16.31
N VAL A 439 -2.01 62.20 -16.83
CA VAL A 439 -0.58 61.91 -17.02
C VAL A 439 -0.32 61.84 -18.52
N SER A 440 0.50 62.77 -18.99
CA SER A 440 0.91 62.94 -20.38
C SER A 440 1.70 61.73 -20.92
N PRO A 441 1.55 61.36 -22.20
CA PRO A 441 2.35 60.30 -22.81
C PRO A 441 3.75 60.80 -23.20
N VAL A 442 4.79 60.05 -22.82
CA VAL A 442 6.13 60.20 -23.40
C VAL A 442 6.18 59.36 -24.67
N VAL A 443 6.24 60.06 -25.82
CA VAL A 443 6.55 59.47 -27.13
C VAL A 443 8.06 59.35 -27.22
N ALA A 444 8.56 58.12 -27.25
CA ALA A 444 9.92 57.82 -27.72
C ALA A 444 9.82 57.48 -29.22
N THR A 445 10.34 58.37 -30.06
CA THR A 445 10.52 58.15 -31.49
C THR A 445 11.71 57.22 -31.73
N VAL A 446 11.59 56.38 -32.77
CA VAL A 446 12.56 55.39 -33.27
C VAL A 446 13.92 55.99 -33.58
#